data_AF-A0A227ND66-F1
#
_entry.id   AF-A0A227ND66-F1
#
_cell.length_a   1.000
_cell.length_b   1.000
_cell.length_c   1.000
_cell.angle_alpha   90.00
_cell.angle_beta   90.00
_cell.angle_gamma   90.00
#
_symmetry.space_group_name_H-M   'P 1'
#
loop_
_entity.id
_entity.type
_entity.pdbx_description
1 polymer ?
#
loop_
_entity_poly.entity_id
_entity_poly.type
_entity_poly.pdbx_seq_one_letter_code
_entity_poly.pdbx_strand_id
1 'polypeptide(L)'
;MSIRTFWVILIKILGLFLISQALTIIPEWISSIYFIYENGDNKNLIILIVSILFVLFLFYLISRFFLFKANWIIDKLKLDKGFENDNIVLNSNGNKIISIAIIVIGGYMLLQNIPDLFRQFFVFFQDKNLFRDYPKSGWIIYYFCKAIIGYLLMTNSFRIAKFIEKQK
;
A
#
# COMPACT_ATOMS: atom_id res chain seq x y z
N MET A 1 -10.41 12.25 -21.61
CA MET A 1 -9.59 12.49 -20.41
C MET A 1 -8.19 12.00 -20.70
N SER A 2 -7.15 12.77 -20.35
CA SER A 2 -5.80 12.30 -20.63
C SER A 2 -5.44 11.11 -19.72
N ILE A 3 -4.67 10.15 -20.24
CA ILE A 3 -4.22 8.99 -19.45
C ILE A 3 -3.47 9.43 -18.18
N ARG A 4 -2.70 10.52 -18.29
CA ARG A 4 -1.98 11.10 -17.16
C ARG A 4 -2.93 11.65 -16.12
N THR A 5 -3.98 12.39 -16.51
CA THR A 5 -4.99 12.87 -15.56
C THR A 5 -5.70 11.70 -14.90
N PHE A 6 -5.97 10.60 -15.61
CA PHE A 6 -6.58 9.41 -15.02
C PHE A 6 -5.69 8.81 -13.92
N TRP A 7 -4.40 8.63 -14.20
CA TRP A 7 -3.47 8.12 -13.20
C TRP A 7 -3.32 9.07 -12.00
N VAL A 8 -3.32 10.39 -12.22
CA VAL A 8 -3.29 11.37 -11.13
C VAL A 8 -4.51 11.23 -10.24
N ILE A 9 -5.72 11.11 -10.81
CA ILE A 9 -6.95 10.91 -10.04
C ILE A 9 -6.86 9.58 -9.27
N LEU A 10 -6.47 8.51 -9.94
CA LEU A 10 -6.37 7.18 -9.32
C LEU A 10 -5.40 7.18 -8.14
N ILE A 11 -4.19 7.74 -8.30
CA ILE A 11 -3.20 7.83 -7.21
C ILE A 11 -3.71 8.70 -6.06
N LYS A 12 -4.45 9.77 -6.34
CA LYS A 12 -5.07 10.59 -5.29
C LYS A 12 -6.17 9.84 -4.53
N ILE A 13 -7.02 9.07 -5.23
CA ILE A 13 -8.03 8.20 -4.60
C ILE A 13 -7.34 7.17 -3.69
N LEU A 14 -6.26 6.56 -4.19
CA LEU A 14 -5.42 5.64 -3.41
C LEU A 14 -4.81 6.31 -2.17
N GLY A 15 -4.34 7.55 -2.28
CA GLY A 15 -3.87 8.35 -1.15
C GLY A 15 -4.97 8.66 -0.12
N LEU A 16 -6.20 8.96 -0.57
CA LEU A 16 -7.36 9.14 0.31
C LEU A 16 -7.76 7.83 1.00
N PHE A 17 -7.68 6.70 0.28
CA PHE A 17 -7.95 5.39 0.84
C PHE A 17 -6.97 5.06 1.99
N LEU A 18 -5.68 5.39 1.84
CA LEU A 18 -4.70 5.26 2.93
C LEU A 18 -5.08 6.07 4.17
N ILE A 19 -5.61 7.29 4.00
CA ILE A 19 -6.07 8.12 5.12
C ILE A 19 -7.26 7.44 5.83
N SER A 20 -8.18 6.85 5.07
CA SER A 20 -9.28 6.07 5.64
C SER A 20 -8.79 4.87 6.46
N GLN A 21 -7.73 4.19 6.01
CA GLN A 21 -7.12 3.09 6.74
C GLN A 21 -6.40 3.57 8.01
N ALA A 22 -5.84 4.78 8.02
CA ALA A 22 -5.25 5.35 9.23
C ALA A 22 -6.31 5.57 10.34
N LEU A 23 -7.55 5.90 9.98
CA LEU A 23 -8.65 6.08 10.94
C LEU A 23 -9.04 4.78 11.66
N THR A 24 -8.95 3.63 10.98
CA THR A 24 -9.30 2.33 11.59
C THR A 24 -8.27 1.85 12.61
N ILE A 25 -7.07 2.44 12.61
CA ILE A 25 -6.00 2.11 13.55
C ILE A 25 -6.21 2.81 14.91
N ILE A 26 -6.92 3.95 14.94
CA ILE A 26 -7.12 4.75 16.15
C ILE A 26 -7.79 3.94 17.28
N PRO A 27 -8.89 3.19 17.06
CA PRO A 27 -9.52 2.38 18.11
C PRO A 27 -8.60 1.31 18.68
N GLU A 28 -7.80 0.65 17.84
CA GLU A 28 -6.86 -0.38 18.29
C GLU A 28 -5.78 0.20 19.21
N TRP A 29 -5.31 1.41 18.91
CA TRP A 29 -4.34 2.11 19.74
C TRP A 29 -4.91 2.54 21.08
N ILE A 30 -6.15 3.05 21.10
CA ILE A 30 -6.85 3.38 22.36
C ILE A 30 -6.96 2.15 23.25
N SER A 31 -7.38 1.01 22.69
CA SER A 31 -7.47 -0.25 23.43
C SER A 31 -6.10 -0.71 23.96
N SER A 32 -5.05 -0.59 23.16
CA SER A 32 -3.69 -0.99 23.54
C SER A 32 -3.10 -0.10 24.65
N ILE A 33 -3.35 1.22 24.59
CA ILE A 33 -2.93 2.17 25.64
C ILE A 33 -3.64 1.83 26.95
N TYR A 34 -4.95 1.61 26.91
CA TYR A 34 -5.75 1.29 28.10
C TYR A 34 -5.24 0.01 28.80
N PHE A 35 -4.99 -1.05 28.03
CA PHE A 35 -4.49 -2.32 28.55
C PHE A 35 -3.12 -2.20 29.25
N ILE A 36 -2.17 -1.48 28.67
CA ILE A 36 -0.84 -1.33 29.28
C ILE A 36 -0.91 -0.40 30.51
N TYR A 37 -1.76 0.63 30.46
CA TYR A 37 -1.98 1.53 31.58
C TYR A 37 -2.55 0.80 32.81
N GLU A 38 -3.54 -0.07 32.60
CA GLU A 38 -4.12 -0.90 33.66
C GLU A 38 -3.08 -1.84 34.30
N ASN A 39 -2.14 -2.36 33.51
CA ASN A 39 -1.07 -3.24 33.98
C ASN A 39 0.10 -2.51 34.67
N GLY A 40 0.10 -1.16 34.73
CA GLY A 40 1.10 -0.37 35.46
C GLY A 40 2.52 -0.37 34.86
N ASP A 41 2.69 -0.77 33.59
CA ASP A 41 4.01 -0.85 32.93
C ASP A 41 4.37 0.45 32.19
N ASN A 42 4.91 1.40 32.95
CA ASN A 42 5.27 2.73 32.44
C ASN A 42 6.33 2.70 31.31
N LYS A 43 7.23 1.70 31.27
CA LYS A 43 8.25 1.61 30.21
C LYS A 43 7.61 1.19 28.90
N ASN A 44 6.73 0.19 28.94
CA ASN A 44 6.00 -0.26 27.76
C ASN A 44 5.02 0.80 27.23
N LEU A 45 4.44 1.63 28.11
CA LEU A 45 3.62 2.78 27.70
C LEU A 45 4.41 3.79 26.85
N ILE A 46 5.62 4.18 27.28
CA ILE A 46 6.45 5.14 26.55
C ILE A 46 6.82 4.58 25.17
N ILE A 47 7.23 3.31 25.10
CA ILE A 47 7.58 2.65 23.84
C ILE A 47 6.38 2.61 22.89
N LEU A 48 5.19 2.33 23.41
CA LEU A 48 3.96 2.27 22.62
C LEU A 48 3.54 3.67 22.11
N ILE A 49 3.67 4.72 22.91
CA ILE A 49 3.37 6.08 22.46
C ILE A 49 4.33 6.51 21.34
N VAL A 50 5.63 6.22 21.49
CA VAL A 50 6.65 6.53 20.47
C VAL A 50 6.35 5.79 19.17
N SER A 51 5.94 4.52 19.24
CA SER A 51 5.62 3.75 18.04
C SER A 51 4.38 4.25 17.32
N ILE A 52 3.34 4.64 18.07
CA ILE A 52 2.14 5.26 17.52
C ILE A 52 2.50 6.54 16.74
N LEU A 53 3.29 7.42 17.35
CA LEU A 53 3.73 8.66 16.72
C LEU A 53 4.55 8.39 15.45
N PHE A 54 5.43 7.38 15.49
CA PHE A 54 6.21 6.96 14.34
C PHE A 54 5.33 6.45 13.19
N VAL A 55 4.33 5.61 13.49
CA VAL A 55 3.40 5.10 12.49
C VAL A 55 2.55 6.22 11.89
N LEU A 56 2.01 7.13 12.72
CA LEU A 56 1.29 8.32 12.23
C LEU A 56 2.14 9.18 11.31
N PHE A 57 3.40 9.38 11.67
CA PHE A 57 4.35 10.13 10.85
C PHE A 57 4.59 9.46 9.49
N LEU A 58 4.77 8.13 9.45
CA LEU A 58 4.89 7.38 8.21
C LEU A 58 3.62 7.48 7.34
N PHE A 59 2.44 7.31 7.93
CA PHE A 59 1.17 7.45 7.22
C PHE A 59 1.00 8.85 6.63
N TYR A 60 1.33 9.88 7.40
CA TYR A 60 1.31 11.26 6.93
C TYR A 60 2.25 11.47 5.74
N LEU A 61 3.49 10.99 5.82
CA LEU A 61 4.46 11.09 4.74
C LEU A 61 3.99 10.39 3.46
N ILE A 62 3.53 9.14 3.59
CA ILE A 62 3.07 8.34 2.44
C ILE A 62 1.84 8.99 1.81
N SER A 63 0.85 9.40 2.62
CA SER A 63 -0.37 10.04 2.12
C SER A 63 -0.06 11.37 1.42
N ARG A 64 0.84 12.18 1.99
CA ARG A 64 1.32 13.42 1.36
C ARG A 64 1.99 13.12 0.02
N PHE A 65 2.76 12.04 -0.07
CA PHE A 65 3.42 11.64 -1.30
C PHE A 65 2.41 11.27 -2.40
N PHE A 66 1.40 10.49 -2.07
CA PHE A 66 0.34 10.10 -3.02
C PHE A 66 -0.51 11.30 -3.46
N LEU A 67 -0.86 12.22 -2.56
CA LEU A 67 -1.73 13.35 -2.89
C LEU A 67 -1.04 14.47 -3.66
N PHE A 68 0.20 14.82 -3.30
CA PHE A 68 0.91 15.99 -3.83
C PHE A 68 1.99 15.66 -4.86
N LYS A 69 2.50 14.41 -4.89
CA LYS A 69 3.55 13.96 -5.81
C LYS A 69 3.07 12.85 -6.75
N ALA A 70 1.77 12.78 -7.04
CA ALA A 70 1.19 11.81 -7.96
C ALA A 70 1.91 11.76 -9.33
N ASN A 71 2.26 12.91 -9.91
CA ASN A 71 3.00 12.96 -11.18
C ASN A 71 4.36 12.25 -11.09
N TRP A 72 5.08 12.42 -9.98
CA TRP A 72 6.37 11.74 -9.77
C TRP A 72 6.20 10.23 -9.68
N ILE A 73 5.12 9.76 -9.04
CA ILE A 73 4.79 8.33 -8.94
C ILE A 73 4.50 7.76 -10.33
N ILE A 74 3.74 8.49 -11.16
CA ILE A 74 3.44 8.10 -12.56
C ILE A 74 4.75 7.95 -13.34
N ASP A 75 5.63 8.95 -13.26
CA ASP A 75 6.88 8.97 -14.02
C ASP A 75 7.84 7.85 -13.54
N LYS A 76 7.89 7.60 -12.23
CA LYS A 76 8.77 6.58 -11.63
C LYS A 76 8.30 5.15 -11.94
N LEU A 77 6.99 4.91 -11.82
CA LEU A 77 6.37 3.62 -12.11
C LEU A 77 6.08 3.44 -13.61
N LYS A 78 6.28 4.49 -14.42
CA LYS A 78 6.08 4.51 -15.87
C LYS A 78 4.66 4.05 -16.26
N LEU A 79 3.65 4.50 -15.51
CA LEU A 79 2.25 4.06 -15.67
C LEU A 79 1.60 4.53 -16.98
N ASP A 80 2.14 5.60 -17.56
CA ASP A 80 1.75 6.16 -18.85
C ASP A 80 2.40 5.44 -20.05
N LYS A 81 3.46 4.64 -19.83
CA LYS A 81 4.11 3.89 -20.91
C LYS A 81 3.19 2.84 -21.50
N GLY A 82 2.97 2.91 -22.82
CA GLY A 82 2.11 1.99 -23.58
C GLY A 82 0.78 2.61 -24.00
N PHE A 83 0.49 3.84 -23.59
CA PHE A 83 -0.61 4.64 -24.09
C PHE A 83 -0.09 5.66 -25.12
N GLU A 84 -0.08 5.28 -26.41
CA GLU A 84 0.45 6.10 -27.51
C GLU A 84 -0.37 7.37 -27.79
N ASN A 85 -1.65 7.38 -27.42
CA ASN A 85 -2.51 8.56 -27.51
C ASN A 85 -2.80 9.08 -26.12
N ASP A 86 -2.69 10.40 -25.94
CA ASP A 86 -3.02 11.07 -24.68
C ASP A 86 -4.45 10.77 -24.23
N ASN A 87 -5.37 10.45 -25.16
CA ASN A 87 -6.76 10.17 -24.85
C ASN A 87 -7.05 8.69 -24.60
N ILE A 88 -7.72 8.41 -23.48
CA ILE A 88 -8.31 7.10 -23.20
C ILE A 88 -9.47 6.86 -24.18
N VAL A 89 -9.21 6.13 -25.25
CA VAL A 89 -10.25 5.61 -26.15
C VAL A 89 -10.57 4.19 -25.69
N LEU A 90 -11.68 4.05 -24.95
CA LEU A 90 -12.15 2.75 -24.42
C LEU A 90 -12.62 1.77 -25.51
N ASN A 91 -12.71 2.20 -26.78
CA ASN A 91 -13.45 1.48 -27.81
C ASN A 91 -12.60 0.55 -28.72
N SER A 92 -11.28 0.44 -28.60
CA SER A 92 -10.50 -0.33 -29.60
C SER A 92 -9.35 -1.22 -29.12
N ASN A 93 -9.01 -1.24 -27.83
CA ASN A 93 -7.86 -2.03 -27.36
C ASN A 93 -8.16 -2.71 -26.03
N GLY A 94 -8.61 -3.98 -26.09
CA GLY A 94 -8.87 -4.82 -24.92
C GLY A 94 -7.67 -4.89 -23.98
N ASN A 95 -6.46 -5.05 -24.53
CA ASN A 95 -5.19 -4.92 -23.80
C ASN A 95 -5.06 -3.68 -22.92
N LYS A 96 -5.51 -2.50 -23.37
CA LYS A 96 -5.39 -1.26 -22.60
C LYS A 96 -6.32 -1.27 -21.39
N ILE A 97 -7.54 -1.76 -21.55
CA ILE A 97 -8.52 -1.88 -20.46
C ILE A 97 -8.02 -2.89 -19.41
N ILE A 98 -7.56 -4.06 -19.87
CA ILE A 98 -7.01 -5.10 -18.98
C ILE A 98 -5.78 -4.57 -18.25
N SER A 99 -4.90 -3.83 -18.91
CA SER A 99 -3.72 -3.20 -18.29
C SER A 99 -4.13 -2.23 -17.18
N ILE A 100 -5.14 -1.39 -17.42
CA ILE A 100 -5.68 -0.46 -16.40
C ILE A 100 -6.19 -1.24 -15.19
N ALA A 101 -6.99 -2.29 -15.41
CA ALA A 101 -7.51 -3.14 -14.34
C ALA A 101 -6.37 -3.77 -13.51
N ILE A 102 -5.33 -4.30 -14.18
CA ILE A 102 -4.15 -4.87 -13.52
C ILE A 102 -3.42 -3.83 -12.67
N ILE A 103 -3.25 -2.59 -13.15
CA ILE A 103 -2.61 -1.52 -12.38
C ILE A 103 -3.46 -1.16 -11.17
N VAL A 104 -4.78 -1.05 -11.31
CA VAL A 104 -5.70 -0.74 -10.20
C VAL A 104 -5.59 -1.81 -9.11
N ILE A 105 -5.67 -3.08 -9.51
CA ILE A 105 -5.57 -4.23 -8.59
C ILE A 105 -4.19 -4.26 -7.93
N GLY A 106 -3.11 -4.11 -8.71
CA GLY A 106 -1.75 -4.11 -8.19
C GLY A 106 -1.49 -2.96 -7.22
N GLY A 107 -2.00 -1.76 -7.52
CA GLY A 107 -1.89 -0.59 -6.66
C GLY A 107 -2.67 -0.74 -5.37
N TYR A 108 -3.90 -1.22 -5.44
CA TYR A 108 -4.71 -1.52 -4.26
C TYR A 108 -4.04 -2.57 -3.36
N MET A 109 -3.55 -3.66 -3.96
CA MET A 109 -2.84 -4.72 -3.27
C MET A 109 -1.58 -4.20 -2.59
N LEU A 110 -0.77 -3.40 -3.28
CA LEU A 110 0.44 -2.81 -2.70
C LEU A 110 0.09 -1.91 -1.50
N LEU A 111 -0.92 -1.05 -1.64
CA LEU A 111 -1.32 -0.13 -0.58
C LEU A 111 -1.90 -0.79 0.65
N GLN A 112 -2.64 -1.88 0.49
CA GLN A 112 -3.19 -2.60 1.62
C GLN A 112 -2.08 -3.28 2.44
N ASN A 113 -1.08 -3.84 1.77
CA ASN A 113 -0.06 -4.65 2.43
C ASN A 113 1.09 -3.82 3.04
N ILE A 114 1.32 -2.58 2.60
CA ILE A 114 2.36 -1.72 3.19
C ILE A 114 2.09 -1.44 4.69
N PRO A 115 0.91 -0.97 5.11
CA PRO A 115 0.55 -0.81 6.52
C PRO A 115 0.70 -2.09 7.33
N ASP A 116 0.20 -3.21 6.79
CA ASP A 116 0.25 -4.50 7.45
C ASP A 116 1.69 -4.98 7.65
N LEU A 117 2.56 -4.76 6.67
CA LEU A 117 4.01 -5.01 6.82
C LEU A 117 4.61 -4.21 7.96
N PHE A 118 4.35 -2.90 8.02
CA PHE A 118 4.87 -2.06 9.09
C PHE A 118 4.36 -2.49 10.46
N ARG A 119 3.08 -2.88 10.57
CA ARG A 119 2.51 -3.43 11.80
C ARG A 119 3.23 -4.72 12.21
N GLN A 120 3.43 -5.66 11.29
CA GLN A 120 4.08 -6.92 11.62
C GLN A 120 5.55 -6.74 11.98
N PHE A 121 6.28 -5.85 11.29
CA PHE A 121 7.64 -5.48 11.68
C PHE A 121 7.68 -4.86 13.07
N PHE A 122 6.75 -3.96 13.39
CA PHE A 122 6.69 -3.34 14.70
C PHE A 122 6.49 -4.37 15.82
N VAL A 123 5.52 -5.28 15.67
CA VAL A 123 5.28 -6.34 16.65
C VAL A 123 6.50 -7.26 16.78
N PHE A 124 7.15 -7.59 15.66
CA PHE A 124 8.35 -8.41 15.65
C PHE A 124 9.52 -7.78 16.44
N PHE A 125 9.73 -6.47 16.32
CA PHE A 125 10.78 -5.77 17.07
C PHE A 125 10.42 -5.53 18.54
N GLN A 126 9.13 -5.53 18.90
CA GLN A 126 8.67 -5.40 20.27
C GLN A 126 8.78 -6.72 21.05
N ASP A 127 8.75 -7.86 20.36
CA ASP A 127 8.86 -9.17 20.99
C ASP A 127 10.29 -9.44 21.46
N LYS A 128 10.44 -9.74 22.75
CA LYS A 128 11.76 -9.97 23.40
C LYS A 128 12.37 -11.30 22.99
N ASN A 129 11.56 -12.23 22.47
CA ASN A 129 12.02 -13.53 21.98
C ASN A 129 12.21 -13.46 20.46
N LEU A 130 13.26 -12.76 20.03
CA LEU A 130 13.66 -12.73 18.63
C LEU A 130 13.85 -14.17 18.13
N PHE A 131 13.00 -14.55 17.17
CA PHE A 131 13.06 -15.75 16.33
C PHE A 131 12.68 -17.12 16.87
N ARG A 132 12.75 -17.41 18.18
CA ARG A 132 12.64 -18.83 18.59
C ARG A 132 11.21 -19.38 18.61
N ASP A 133 10.20 -18.55 18.89
CA ASP A 133 8.79 -18.97 19.00
C ASP A 133 7.79 -17.88 18.55
N TYR A 134 8.05 -17.15 17.46
CA TYR A 134 7.07 -16.19 16.93
C TYR A 134 6.17 -16.88 15.86
N PRO A 135 4.97 -17.41 16.22
CA PRO A 135 4.09 -18.13 15.30
C PRO A 135 3.55 -17.26 14.17
N LYS A 136 3.79 -15.94 14.22
CA LYS A 136 3.30 -14.98 13.23
C LYS A 136 4.35 -14.51 12.22
N SER A 137 5.58 -15.05 12.24
CA SER A 137 6.64 -14.70 11.28
C SER A 137 6.24 -14.93 9.83
N GLY A 138 5.41 -15.95 9.56
CA GLY A 138 4.83 -16.23 8.25
C GLY A 138 3.98 -15.09 7.69
N TRP A 139 3.37 -14.25 8.54
CA TRP A 139 2.60 -13.09 8.10
C TRP A 139 3.48 -12.00 7.50
N ILE A 140 4.68 -11.77 8.04
CA ILE A 140 5.64 -10.80 7.46
C ILE A 140 5.98 -11.22 6.03
N ILE A 141 6.33 -12.49 5.84
CA ILE A 141 6.67 -13.04 4.52
C ILE A 141 5.47 -12.94 3.58
N TYR A 142 4.27 -13.30 4.06
CA TYR A 142 3.05 -13.22 3.28
C TYR A 142 2.77 -11.79 2.79
N TYR A 143 2.74 -10.80 3.69
CA TYR A 143 2.48 -9.42 3.29
C TYR A 143 3.61 -8.85 2.41
N PHE A 144 4.85 -9.30 2.60
CA PHE A 144 6.00 -8.89 1.79
C PHE A 144 5.88 -9.40 0.35
N CYS A 145 5.63 -10.70 0.18
CA CYS A 145 5.37 -11.30 -1.13
C CYS A 145 4.16 -10.64 -1.80
N LYS A 146 3.09 -10.38 -1.04
CA LYS A 146 1.87 -9.76 -1.56
C LYS A 146 2.11 -8.31 -2.03
N ALA A 147 2.94 -7.55 -1.34
CA ALA A 147 3.37 -6.21 -1.76
C ALA A 147 4.23 -6.26 -3.04
N ILE A 148 5.17 -7.21 -3.14
CA ILE A 148 5.99 -7.43 -4.35
C ILE A 148 5.10 -7.78 -5.54
N ILE A 149 4.12 -8.67 -5.37
CA ILE A 149 3.19 -9.03 -6.44
C ILE A 149 2.41 -7.79 -6.89
N GLY A 150 1.88 -6.99 -5.96
CA GLY A 150 1.19 -5.74 -6.29
C GLY A 150 2.07 -4.78 -7.10
N TYR A 151 3.34 -4.63 -6.71
CA TYR A 151 4.32 -3.81 -7.42
C TYR A 151 4.62 -4.33 -8.84
N LEU A 152 4.81 -5.64 -8.99
CA LEU A 152 5.08 -6.27 -10.28
C LEU A 152 3.88 -6.15 -11.23
N LEU A 153 2.65 -6.26 -10.71
CA LEU A 153 1.41 -6.07 -11.47
C LEU A 153 1.32 -4.64 -12.02
N MET A 154 1.59 -3.62 -11.19
CA MET A 154 1.59 -2.23 -11.64
C MET A 154 2.63 -1.98 -12.74
N THR A 155 3.84 -2.50 -12.57
CA THR A 155 4.98 -2.17 -13.44
C THR A 155 4.99 -2.96 -14.75
N ASN A 156 4.48 -4.18 -14.76
CA ASN A 156 4.45 -5.07 -15.93
C ASN A 156 3.04 -5.26 -16.52
N SER A 157 2.10 -4.38 -16.19
CA SER A 157 0.68 -4.47 -16.55
C SER A 157 0.42 -4.76 -18.02
N PHE A 158 1.10 -4.09 -18.94
CA PHE A 158 0.97 -4.31 -20.38
C PHE A 158 1.41 -5.70 -20.85
N ARG A 159 2.46 -6.28 -20.24
CA ARG A 159 2.90 -7.63 -20.59
C ARG A 159 1.88 -8.67 -20.13
N ILE A 160 1.35 -8.46 -18.92
CA ILE A 160 0.36 -9.35 -18.32
C ILE A 160 -0.97 -9.25 -19.08
N ALA A 161 -1.39 -8.05 -19.46
CA ALA A 161 -2.59 -7.86 -20.27
C ALA A 161 -2.50 -8.55 -21.64
N LYS A 162 -1.36 -8.40 -22.34
CA LYS A 162 -1.11 -9.11 -23.60
C LYS A 162 -1.13 -10.62 -23.45
N PHE A 163 -0.60 -11.14 -22.34
CA PHE A 163 -0.64 -12.57 -22.06
C PHE A 163 -2.08 -13.07 -21.86
N ILE A 164 -2.89 -12.32 -21.12
CA ILE A 164 -4.31 -12.65 -20.89
C ILE A 164 -5.12 -12.57 -22.19
N GLU A 165 -4.91 -11.54 -23.00
CA GLU A 165 -5.64 -11.39 -24.27
C GLU A 165 -5.23 -12.44 -25.31
N LYS A 166 -3.96 -12.86 -25.33
CA LYS A 166 -3.47 -13.93 -26.23
C LYS A 166 -4.03 -15.32 -25.88
N GLN A 167 -4.59 -15.49 -24.69
CA GLN A 167 -5.27 -16.73 -24.27
C GLN A 167 -6.75 -16.77 -24.67
N LYS A 168 -7.31 -15.68 -25.23
CA LYS A 168 -8.61 -15.68 -25.90
C LYS A 168 -8.46 -16.03 -27.36
#